data_AF-A0A090S042-F1
#
_entry.id   AF-A0A090S042-F1
#
_cell.length_a   1.000
_cell.length_b   1.000
_cell.length_c   1.000
_cell.angle_alpha   90.00
_cell.angle_beta   90.00
_cell.angle_gamma   90.00
#
_symmetry.space_group_name_H-M   'P 1'
#
loop_
_entity.id
_entity.type
_entity.pdbx_description
1 polymer ?
#
loop_
_entity_poly.entity_id
_entity_poly.type
_entity_poly.pdbx_seq_one_letter_code
_entity_poly.pdbx_strand_id
1 'polypeptide(L)'
;MTDSDAIAEAARCLECGCQANTQCDLRDYATEYQVDYREINTQERKMFPVDKSSEFIVFDANRCISCGSCVHACQTESVHGILNFSESSHRPSFPGGATMGDSNCVQCGACVQVCPTGHLPISAISHIAA
;
A
#
# COMPACT_ATOMS: atom_id res chain seq x y z
N MET A 1 -8.71 -22.07 -20.29
CA MET A 1 -9.28 -21.03 -19.42
C MET A 1 -10.77 -21.03 -19.64
N THR A 2 -11.55 -21.44 -18.65
CA THR A 2 -13.02 -21.46 -18.74
C THR A 2 -13.59 -20.09 -18.39
N ASP A 3 -14.83 -19.81 -18.78
CA ASP A 3 -15.51 -18.55 -18.41
C ASP A 3 -15.56 -18.36 -16.89
N SER A 4 -15.68 -19.46 -16.13
CA SER A 4 -15.64 -19.44 -14.66
C SER A 4 -14.27 -19.02 -14.11
N ASP A 5 -13.18 -19.48 -14.73
CA ASP A 5 -11.82 -19.10 -14.31
C ASP A 5 -11.54 -17.62 -14.55
N ALA A 6 -12.03 -17.09 -15.69
CA ALA A 6 -11.89 -15.68 -16.03
C ALA A 6 -12.67 -14.78 -15.06
N ILE A 7 -13.88 -15.18 -14.66
CA ILE A 7 -14.69 -14.45 -13.67
C ILE A 7 -14.02 -14.46 -12.29
N ALA A 8 -13.48 -15.60 -11.85
CA ALA A 8 -12.79 -15.71 -10.57
C ALA A 8 -11.53 -14.83 -10.53
N GLU A 9 -10.76 -14.81 -11.62
CA GLU A 9 -9.56 -13.98 -11.73
C GLU A 9 -9.89 -12.48 -11.78
N ALA A 10 -10.95 -12.08 -12.50
CA ALA A 10 -11.44 -10.71 -12.49
C ALA A 10 -11.90 -10.27 -11.09
N ALA A 11 -12.62 -11.13 -10.36
CA ALA A 11 -13.05 -10.87 -8.99
C ALA A 11 -11.86 -10.69 -8.04
N ARG A 12 -10.82 -11.54 -8.15
CA ARG A 12 -9.56 -11.40 -7.43
C ARG A 12 -8.86 -10.08 -7.74
N CYS A 13 -8.77 -9.70 -9.01
CA CYS A 13 -8.17 -8.42 -9.41
C CYS A 13 -8.94 -7.21 -8.84
N LEU A 14 -10.27 -7.30 -8.74
CA LEU A 14 -11.13 -6.24 -8.20
C LEU A 14 -11.15 -6.22 -6.65
N GLU A 15 -10.79 -7.32 -5.99
CA GLU A 15 -10.77 -7.44 -4.51
C GLU A 15 -9.79 -6.46 -3.86
N CYS A 16 -8.74 -6.06 -4.59
CA CYS A 16 -7.71 -5.17 -4.09
C CYS A 16 -8.31 -3.79 -3.73
N GLY A 17 -9.43 -3.37 -4.34
CA GLY A 17 -10.09 -2.09 -4.05
C GLY A 17 -9.14 -0.88 -4.14
N CYS A 18 -8.03 -1.04 -4.85
CA CYS A 18 -6.92 -0.12 -4.86
C CYS A 18 -7.20 0.96 -5.90
N GLN A 19 -7.17 2.22 -5.50
CA GLN A 19 -7.32 3.33 -6.46
C GLN A 19 -6.14 3.42 -7.46
N ALA A 20 -5.01 2.77 -7.15
CA ALA A 20 -3.92 2.56 -8.10
C ALA A 20 -4.23 1.49 -9.17
N ASN A 21 -5.49 1.08 -9.36
CA ASN A 21 -5.89 0.07 -10.35
C ASN A 21 -5.45 0.42 -11.78
N THR A 22 -5.14 1.68 -12.10
CA THR A 22 -4.60 2.07 -13.42
C THR A 22 -3.07 2.16 -13.47
N GLN A 23 -2.37 2.10 -12.33
CA GLN A 23 -0.90 2.12 -12.21
C GLN A 23 -0.49 1.23 -11.02
N CYS A 24 -0.38 -0.08 -11.25
CA CYS A 24 0.06 -1.03 -10.23
C CYS A 24 1.12 -1.94 -10.82
N ASP A 25 2.39 -1.56 -10.63
CA ASP A 25 3.54 -2.28 -11.17
C ASP A 25 3.55 -3.74 -10.72
N LEU A 26 3.13 -4.03 -9.48
CA LEU A 26 3.06 -5.40 -8.98
C LEU A 26 2.12 -6.27 -9.81
N ARG A 27 0.95 -5.75 -10.20
CA ARG A 27 0.01 -6.49 -11.04
C ARG A 27 0.56 -6.65 -12.45
N ASP A 28 1.13 -5.58 -12.99
CA ASP A 28 1.62 -5.55 -14.35
C ASP A 28 2.79 -6.54 -14.51
N TYR A 29 3.73 -6.56 -13.57
CA TYR A 29 4.81 -7.55 -13.52
C TYR A 29 4.31 -8.97 -13.21
N ALA A 30 3.33 -9.16 -12.32
CA ALA A 30 2.76 -10.49 -12.09
C ALA A 30 2.14 -11.07 -13.38
N THR A 31 1.55 -10.21 -14.22
CA THR A 31 1.00 -10.59 -15.53
C THR A 31 2.12 -10.89 -16.52
N GLU A 32 3.12 -10.00 -16.62
CA GLU A 32 4.26 -10.14 -17.54
C GLU A 32 5.05 -11.43 -17.28
N TYR A 33 5.36 -11.72 -16.01
CA TYR A 33 6.10 -12.91 -15.61
C TYR A 33 5.22 -14.15 -15.40
N GLN A 34 3.92 -14.06 -15.73
CA GLN A 34 2.96 -15.17 -15.67
C GLN A 34 2.92 -15.86 -14.29
N VAL A 35 2.92 -15.06 -13.23
CA VAL A 35 2.89 -15.57 -11.85
C VAL A 35 1.55 -16.24 -11.58
N ASP A 36 1.59 -17.53 -11.21
CA ASP A 36 0.40 -18.25 -10.76
C ASP A 36 0.20 -18.04 -9.25
N TYR A 37 -0.80 -17.24 -8.89
CA TYR A 37 -1.11 -16.94 -7.49
C TYR A 37 -1.47 -18.19 -6.67
N ARG A 38 -1.90 -19.28 -7.31
CA ARG A 38 -2.27 -20.55 -6.65
C ARG A 38 -1.05 -21.28 -6.10
N GLU A 39 0.13 -20.98 -6.63
CA GLU A 39 1.40 -21.54 -6.17
C GLU A 39 1.99 -20.76 -4.98
N ILE A 40 1.42 -19.59 -4.66
CA ILE A 40 1.87 -18.75 -3.55
C ILE A 40 1.28 -19.26 -2.23
N ASN A 41 2.14 -19.61 -1.27
CA ASN A 41 1.71 -19.94 0.08
C ASN A 41 1.20 -18.68 0.80
N THR A 42 -0.10 -18.62 1.06
CA THR A 42 -0.75 -17.50 1.75
C THR A 42 -1.06 -17.79 3.22
N GLN A 43 -0.74 -18.98 3.74
CA GLN A 43 -1.09 -19.35 5.13
C GLN A 43 -0.29 -18.58 6.17
N GLU A 44 0.94 -18.17 5.84
CA GLU A 44 1.82 -17.40 6.73
C GLU A 44 1.62 -15.89 6.59
N ARG A 45 0.54 -15.44 5.93
CA ARG A 45 0.26 -14.02 5.75
C ARG A 45 0.09 -13.34 7.11
N LYS A 46 0.93 -12.34 7.37
CA LYS A 46 0.78 -11.45 8.52
C LYS A 46 -0.25 -10.37 8.18
N MET A 47 -1.16 -10.13 9.12
CA MET A 47 -2.12 -9.03 9.02
C MET A 47 -1.68 -7.87 9.90
N PHE A 48 -1.77 -6.66 9.38
CA PHE A 48 -1.45 -5.42 10.05
C PHE A 48 -2.69 -4.54 10.16
N PRO A 49 -2.83 -3.75 11.24
CA PRO A 49 -3.91 -2.78 11.33
C PRO A 49 -3.79 -1.74 10.20
N VAL A 50 -4.92 -1.41 9.58
CA VAL A 50 -5.00 -0.32 8.61
C VAL A 50 -5.13 0.98 9.37
N ASP A 51 -4.20 1.89 9.13
CA ASP A 51 -4.16 3.19 9.77
C ASP A 51 -4.88 4.23 8.89
N LYS A 52 -5.94 4.80 9.47
CA LYS A 52 -6.81 5.83 8.87
C LYS A 52 -6.84 7.11 9.74
N SER A 53 -5.86 7.28 10.61
CA SER A 53 -5.75 8.44 11.52
C SER A 53 -5.52 9.75 10.78
N SER A 54 -4.94 9.70 9.58
CA SER A 54 -4.63 10.86 8.77
C SER A 54 -5.81 11.24 7.87
N GLU A 55 -6.04 12.55 7.69
CA GLU A 55 -7.15 13.09 6.90
C GLU A 55 -7.11 12.66 5.42
N PHE A 56 -5.94 12.68 4.79
CA PHE A 56 -5.80 12.55 3.33
C PHE A 56 -5.19 11.24 2.86
N ILE A 57 -4.48 10.51 3.72
CA ILE A 57 -3.71 9.32 3.32
C ILE A 57 -4.08 8.15 4.24
N VAL A 58 -4.45 7.03 3.64
CA VAL A 58 -4.61 5.77 4.38
C VAL A 58 -3.28 5.01 4.33
N PHE A 59 -2.87 4.44 5.46
CA PHE A 59 -1.67 3.61 5.55
C PHE A 59 -2.08 2.14 5.74
N ASP A 60 -2.01 1.34 4.67
CA ASP A 60 -2.38 -0.08 4.69
C ASP A 60 -1.17 -0.98 4.46
N ALA A 61 -0.45 -1.30 5.54
CA ALA A 61 0.77 -2.11 5.47
C ALA A 61 0.56 -3.50 4.85
N ASN A 62 -0.67 -4.00 4.72
CA ASN A 62 -0.96 -5.30 4.10
C ASN A 62 -0.69 -5.31 2.59
N ARG A 63 -0.68 -4.13 1.94
CA ARG A 63 -0.43 -3.97 0.50
C ARG A 63 1.02 -3.58 0.17
N CYS A 64 1.85 -3.42 1.20
CA CYS A 64 3.26 -3.09 1.03
C CYS A 64 4.04 -4.33 0.57
N ILE A 65 5.01 -4.13 -0.32
CA ILE A 65 5.96 -5.17 -0.74
C ILE A 65 7.37 -4.96 -0.14
N SER A 66 7.49 -4.02 0.80
CA SER A 66 8.75 -3.64 1.45
C SER A 66 9.86 -3.21 0.48
N CYS A 67 9.51 -2.58 -0.65
CA CYS A 67 10.48 -2.08 -1.63
C CYS A 67 11.31 -0.87 -1.15
N GLY A 68 10.82 -0.13 -0.15
CA GLY A 68 11.54 0.98 0.47
C GLY A 68 11.41 2.34 -0.24
N SER A 69 10.77 2.42 -1.40
CA SER A 69 10.61 3.69 -2.14
C SER A 69 9.98 4.80 -1.29
N CYS A 70 8.94 4.48 -0.51
CA CYS A 70 8.27 5.45 0.37
C CYS A 70 9.16 5.98 1.49
N VAL A 71 10.00 5.12 2.09
CA VAL A 71 10.96 5.49 3.14
C VAL A 71 12.04 6.40 2.54
N HIS A 72 12.56 6.02 1.37
CA HIS A 72 13.53 6.82 0.64
C HIS A 72 12.98 8.22 0.32
N ALA A 73 11.81 8.32 -0.31
CA ALA A 73 11.20 9.60 -0.66
C ALA A 73 10.89 10.48 0.58
N CYS A 74 10.45 9.87 1.69
CA CYS A 74 10.23 10.59 2.94
C CYS A 74 11.52 11.24 3.49
N GLN A 75 12.65 10.59 3.29
CA GLN A 75 13.97 11.06 3.73
C GLN A 75 14.60 12.05 2.74
N THR A 76 14.50 11.81 1.43
CA THR A 76 15.27 12.55 0.42
C THR A 76 14.48 13.65 -0.28
N GLU A 77 13.23 13.41 -0.66
CA GLU A 77 12.42 14.38 -1.41
C GLU A 77 11.77 15.41 -0.49
N SER A 78 11.21 14.94 0.63
CA SER A 78 10.49 15.81 1.57
C SER A 78 11.31 16.19 2.80
N VAL A 79 12.46 15.53 3.03
CA VAL A 79 13.40 15.79 4.13
C VAL A 79 12.74 15.75 5.53
N HIS A 80 11.60 15.08 5.66
CA HIS A 80 10.92 14.91 6.94
C HIS A 80 11.52 13.74 7.73
N GLY A 81 11.87 12.64 7.04
CA GLY A 81 12.54 11.47 7.65
C GLY A 81 11.72 10.72 8.69
N ILE A 82 10.39 10.87 8.67
CA ILE A 82 9.50 10.32 9.71
C ILE A 82 9.21 8.84 9.47
N LEU A 83 9.02 8.45 8.22
CA LEU A 83 8.72 7.06 7.85
C LEU A 83 10.00 6.23 7.80
N ASN A 84 10.04 5.12 8.53
CA ASN A 84 11.19 4.21 8.59
C ASN A 84 10.75 2.74 8.61
N PHE A 85 11.65 1.82 8.28
CA PHE A 85 11.36 0.39 8.45
C PHE A 85 11.38 -0.02 9.92
N SER A 86 10.36 -0.76 10.32
CA SER A 86 10.28 -1.41 11.62
C SER A 86 11.21 -2.62 11.66
N GLU A 87 12.13 -2.64 12.62
CA GLU A 87 13.03 -3.78 12.90
C GLU A 87 12.26 -5.10 13.16
N SER A 88 11.05 -5.01 13.72
CA SER A 88 10.27 -6.19 14.11
C SER A 88 9.37 -6.70 12.97
N SER A 89 8.66 -5.80 12.29
CA SER A 89 7.68 -6.18 11.27
C SER A 89 8.24 -6.21 9.85
N HIS A 90 9.43 -5.63 9.62
CA HIS A 90 10.00 -5.40 8.28
C HIS A 90 9.05 -4.63 7.35
N ARG A 91 8.17 -3.81 7.94
CA ARG A 91 7.23 -2.91 7.25
C ARG A 91 7.58 -1.47 7.57
N PRO A 92 7.23 -0.51 6.68
CA PRO A 92 7.29 0.90 7.05
C PRO A 92 6.45 1.17 8.30
N SER A 93 6.90 2.10 9.13
CA SER A 93 6.30 2.45 10.41
C SER A 93 6.68 3.87 10.81
N PHE A 94 5.85 4.49 11.65
CA PHE A 94 6.13 5.79 12.23
C PHE A 94 6.86 5.65 13.58
N PRO A 95 7.56 6.71 14.05
CA PRO A 95 8.34 6.65 15.27
C PRO A 95 7.50 6.23 16.48
N GLY A 96 8.05 5.36 17.33
CA GLY A 96 7.35 4.87 18.52
C GLY A 96 6.13 3.98 18.25
N GLY A 97 5.91 3.55 17.01
CA GLY A 97 4.71 2.81 16.63
C GLY A 97 3.45 3.67 16.56
N ALA A 98 3.62 5.00 16.42
CA ALA A 98 2.51 5.93 16.22
C ALA A 98 1.74 5.63 14.93
N THR A 99 0.51 6.12 14.87
CA THR A 99 -0.23 6.24 13.61
C THR A 99 0.32 7.44 12.81
N MET A 100 -0.01 7.53 11.53
CA MET A 100 0.39 8.63 10.66
C MET A 100 -0.11 9.97 11.23
N GLY A 101 -1.39 10.05 11.62
CA GLY A 101 -2.03 11.24 12.17
C GLY A 101 -1.53 11.63 13.56
N ASP A 102 -1.09 10.66 14.36
CA ASP A 102 -0.48 10.93 15.68
C ASP A 102 1.04 11.18 15.59
N SER A 103 1.62 11.08 14.39
CA SER A 103 3.05 11.36 14.14
C SER A 103 3.26 12.80 13.65
N ASN A 104 4.52 13.19 13.45
CA ASN A 104 4.86 14.49 12.85
C ASN A 104 4.60 14.54 11.32
N CYS A 105 3.95 13.53 10.74
CA CYS A 105 3.75 13.43 9.30
C CYS A 105 2.85 14.58 8.81
N VAL A 106 3.38 15.42 7.92
CA VAL A 106 2.63 16.53 7.31
C VAL A 106 1.80 16.11 6.09
N GLN A 107 1.70 14.81 5.81
CA GLN A 107 0.90 14.26 4.71
C GLN A 107 1.25 14.83 3.32
N CYS A 108 2.53 15.14 3.07
CA CYS A 108 3.01 15.73 1.80
C CYS A 108 2.78 14.89 0.53
N GLY A 109 2.43 13.61 0.67
CA GLY A 109 2.09 12.75 -0.47
C GLY A 109 3.26 12.19 -1.27
N ALA A 110 4.53 12.54 -0.97
CA ALA A 110 5.68 11.99 -1.69
C ALA A 110 5.71 10.45 -1.65
N CYS A 111 5.41 9.87 -0.48
CA CYS A 111 5.32 8.43 -0.31
C CYS A 111 4.20 7.77 -1.14
N VAL A 112 3.12 8.49 -1.44
CA VAL A 112 2.00 8.04 -2.29
C VAL A 112 2.45 7.97 -3.74
N GLN A 113 3.16 9.00 -4.22
CA GLN A 113 3.58 9.11 -5.62
C GLN A 113 4.58 8.02 -6.03
N VAL A 114 5.47 7.62 -5.12
CA VAL A 114 6.53 6.64 -5.42
C VAL A 114 6.14 5.19 -5.09
N CYS A 115 4.92 4.96 -4.57
CA CYS A 115 4.52 3.62 -4.18
C CYS A 115 4.18 2.80 -5.44
N PRO A 116 4.89 1.69 -5.73
CA PRO A 116 4.57 0.83 -6.88
C PRO A 116 3.31 -0.03 -6.66
N THR A 117 2.69 0.10 -5.48
CA THR A 117 1.48 -0.61 -5.08
C THR A 117 0.50 0.34 -4.40
N GLY A 118 -0.64 -0.18 -3.95
CA GLY A 118 -1.67 0.57 -3.25
C GLY A 118 -1.51 0.72 -1.74
N HIS A 119 -0.29 0.74 -1.20
CA HIS A 119 -0.08 0.78 0.26
C HIS A 119 -0.53 2.10 0.91
N LEU A 120 -0.40 3.21 0.18
CA LEU A 120 -0.67 4.56 0.67
C LEU A 120 -1.73 5.27 -0.18
N PRO A 121 -2.98 4.75 -0.31
CA PRO A 121 -3.95 5.38 -1.17
C PRO A 121 -4.44 6.70 -0.60
N ILE A 122 -4.78 7.64 -1.48
CA ILE A 122 -5.46 8.88 -1.11
C ILE A 122 -6.84 8.50 -0.57
N SER A 123 -7.17 9.01 0.61
CA SER A 123 -8.49 8.83 1.21
C SER A 123 -9.53 9.53 0.32
N ALA A 124 -10.63 8.85 0.02
CA ALA A 124 -11.75 9.49 -0.67
C ALA A 124 -12.31 10.58 0.25
N ILE A 125 -12.21 11.84 -0.17
CA ILE A 125 -12.68 13.00 0.61
C ILE A 125 -14.16 12.80 0.93
N SER A 126 -14.47 12.45 2.17
CA SER A 126 -15.84 12.16 2.62
C SER A 126 -16.61 13.44 3.00
N HIS A 127 -15.98 14.61 2.88
CA HIS A 127 -16.47 15.90 3.41
C HIS A 127 -16.89 16.92 2.34
N ILE A 128 -16.84 16.61 1.03
CA ILE A 128 -17.39 17.49 -0.04
C ILE A 128 -18.83 17.05 -0.38
N ALA A 129 -19.62 16.74 0.65
CA ALA A 129 -21.07 16.57 0.56
C ALA A 129 -21.71 17.30 1.74
N ALA A 130 -21.64 18.63 1.70
CA ALA A 130 -22.46 19.54 2.49
C ALA A 130 -22.76 20.78 1.65
#